data_AF-A0A7W7QNG3-F1
#
_entry.id   AF-A0A7W7QNG3-F1
#
_cell.length_a   1.000
_cell.length_b   1.000
_cell.length_c   1.000
_cell.angle_alpha   90.00
_cell.angle_beta   90.00
_cell.angle_gamma   90.00
#
_symmetry.space_group_name_H-M   'P 1'
#
loop_
_entity.id
_entity.type
_entity.pdbx_description
1 polymer ?
#
loop_
_entity_poly.entity_id
_entity_poly.type
_entity_poly.pdbx_seq_one_letter_code
_entity_poly.pdbx_strand_id
1 'polypeptide(L)'
;MLRRALALAGGTALACAAALSIAAPAHAATQDAVVSPLSIGDYCHQKVASWSWVGFYKLHGLACYGGYNGDQYAGGIYPEAVCAFHYPTRVLVTTLRGPSESLICRLTV
;
A
#
# COMPACT_ATOMS: atom_id res chain seq x y z
N MET A 1 19.21 77.25 18.52
CA MET A 1 17.95 76.52 18.25
C MET A 1 18.09 75.10 18.75
N LEU A 2 17.21 74.72 19.68
CA LEU A 2 17.07 73.40 20.28
C LEU A 2 16.40 72.43 19.28
N ARG A 3 16.89 71.19 19.13
CA ARG A 3 16.22 69.95 18.63
C ARG A 3 17.33 69.01 18.11
N ARG A 4 17.46 67.72 18.41
CA ARG A 4 16.71 66.69 19.16
C ARG A 4 17.76 65.57 19.37
N ALA A 5 18.04 65.20 20.61
CA ALA A 5 17.53 63.99 21.26
C ALA A 5 18.55 62.85 21.25
N LEU A 6 19.30 62.77 22.36
CA LEU A 6 19.88 61.53 22.89
C LEU A 6 18.77 60.52 23.21
N ALA A 7 19.00 59.24 22.88
CA ALA A 7 18.65 58.04 23.67
C ALA A 7 19.18 56.82 22.89
N LEU A 8 20.46 56.46 23.04
CA LEU A 8 20.95 55.41 23.95
C LEU A 8 20.08 54.13 24.00
N ALA A 9 20.61 53.10 23.31
CA ALA A 9 20.94 51.77 23.82
C ALA A 9 19.92 50.96 24.63
N GLY A 10 19.64 49.73 24.16
CA GLY A 10 19.29 48.62 25.05
C GLY A 10 18.51 47.47 24.40
N GLY A 11 19.08 46.27 24.42
CA GLY A 11 18.35 44.99 24.34
C GLY A 11 18.32 44.35 22.94
N THR A 12 19.30 43.55 22.53
CA THR A 12 19.32 42.08 22.71
C THR A 12 17.94 41.44 22.91
N ALA A 13 17.39 40.81 21.87
CA ALA A 13 16.69 39.52 21.99
C ALA A 13 16.27 38.98 20.61
N LEU A 14 16.91 37.88 20.24
CA LEU A 14 16.31 36.64 19.75
C LEU A 14 15.25 36.66 18.64
N ALA A 15 15.59 35.89 17.60
CA ALA A 15 14.75 34.83 17.06
C ALA A 15 13.48 35.26 16.33
N CYS A 16 13.63 35.58 15.05
CA CYS A 16 12.68 35.13 14.04
C CYS A 16 13.47 34.55 12.87
N ALA A 17 14.21 33.47 13.16
CA ALA A 17 14.45 32.44 12.18
C ALA A 17 13.09 31.82 11.85
N ALA A 18 12.31 32.51 11.00
CA ALA A 18 11.17 31.92 10.32
C ALA A 18 11.73 31.00 9.24
N ALA A 19 12.35 29.90 9.68
CA ALA A 19 12.41 28.70 8.90
C ALA A 19 10.96 28.31 8.65
N LEU A 20 10.42 28.76 7.51
CA LEU A 20 9.34 28.08 6.84
C LEU A 20 9.91 26.73 6.38
N SER A 21 10.08 25.82 7.34
CA SER A 21 10.09 24.40 7.07
C SER A 21 8.74 24.11 6.43
N ILE A 22 8.74 24.10 5.10
CA ILE A 22 7.68 23.56 4.30
C ILE A 22 7.52 22.13 4.81
N ALA A 23 6.53 21.90 5.67
CA ALA A 23 6.21 20.57 6.15
C ALA A 23 5.72 19.82 4.92
N ALA A 24 6.64 19.15 4.23
CA ALA A 24 6.28 18.21 3.20
C ALA A 24 5.32 17.20 3.86
N PRO A 25 4.17 16.91 3.25
CA PRO A 25 3.25 15.93 3.81
C PRO A 25 4.02 14.63 4.04
N ALA A 26 3.96 14.09 5.26
CA ALA A 26 4.53 12.79 5.56
C ALA A 26 3.75 11.75 4.75
N HIS A 27 4.25 11.37 3.58
CA HIS A 27 3.66 10.29 2.80
C HIS A 27 3.84 9.00 3.61
N ALA A 28 2.73 8.30 3.86
CA ALA A 28 2.80 6.99 4.49
C ALA A 28 3.71 6.10 3.64
N ALA A 29 4.74 5.53 4.27
CA ALA A 29 5.63 4.60 3.59
C ALA A 29 4.80 3.40 3.11
N THR A 30 4.98 3.01 1.85
CA THR A 30 4.31 1.85 1.26
C THR A 30 5.30 0.77 0.88
N GLN A 31 4.89 -0.49 1.02
CA GLN A 31 5.63 -1.66 0.59
C GLN A 31 4.79 -2.48 -0.38
N ASP A 32 5.39 -2.89 -1.49
CA ASP A 32 4.79 -3.83 -2.44
C ASP A 32 5.09 -5.26 -2.01
N ALA A 33 4.04 -6.03 -1.76
CA ALA A 33 4.13 -7.44 -1.42
C ALA A 33 3.56 -8.29 -2.56
N VAL A 34 4.37 -9.22 -3.08
CA VAL A 34 3.98 -10.06 -4.22
C VAL A 34 3.35 -11.36 -3.71
N VAL A 35 2.12 -11.61 -4.14
CA VAL A 35 1.36 -12.84 -3.90
C VAL A 35 1.38 -13.67 -5.19
N SER A 36 2.14 -14.76 -5.16
CA SER A 36 2.32 -15.65 -6.32
C SER A 36 1.04 -16.41 -6.68
N PRO A 37 0.89 -16.96 -7.91
CA PRO A 37 -0.28 -17.75 -8.27
C PRO A 37 -0.62 -18.91 -7.33
N LEU A 38 0.39 -19.54 -6.73
CA LEU A 38 0.20 -20.60 -5.74
C LEU A 38 -0.29 -20.04 -4.40
N SER A 39 0.22 -18.90 -3.95
CA SER A 39 -0.25 -18.22 -2.74
C SER A 39 -1.69 -17.71 -2.89
N ILE A 40 -2.08 -17.26 -4.08
CA ILE A 40 -3.49 -16.97 -4.40
C ILE A 40 -4.30 -18.28 -4.34
N GLY A 41 -3.71 -19.38 -4.81
CA GLY A 41 -4.25 -20.73 -4.69
C GLY A 41 -4.60 -21.15 -3.27
N ASP A 42 -3.80 -20.79 -2.26
CA ASP A 42 -4.11 -21.08 -0.85
C ASP A 42 -5.42 -20.41 -0.41
N TYR A 43 -5.66 -19.17 -0.87
CA TYR A 43 -6.94 -18.49 -0.64
C TYR A 43 -8.08 -19.20 -1.38
N CYS A 44 -7.87 -19.54 -2.65
CA CYS A 44 -8.85 -20.26 -3.46
C CYS A 44 -9.29 -21.58 -2.79
N HIS A 45 -8.33 -22.35 -2.32
CA HIS A 45 -8.55 -23.61 -1.62
C HIS A 45 -9.44 -23.43 -0.38
N GLN A 46 -9.15 -22.39 0.41
CA GLN A 46 -9.83 -22.16 1.68
C GLN A 46 -11.17 -21.44 1.56
N LYS A 47 -11.33 -20.56 0.56
CA LYS A 47 -12.44 -19.60 0.49
C LYS A 47 -13.35 -19.76 -0.73
N VAL A 48 -12.92 -20.51 -1.75
CA VAL A 48 -13.68 -20.71 -2.99
C VAL A 48 -14.08 -22.16 -3.14
N ALA A 49 -13.10 -23.05 -3.30
CA ALA A 49 -13.32 -24.49 -3.44
C ALA A 49 -12.09 -25.27 -2.98
N SER A 50 -12.30 -26.31 -2.17
CA SER A 50 -11.21 -27.15 -1.61
C SER A 50 -10.41 -27.95 -2.65
N TRP A 51 -10.81 -27.95 -3.92
CA TRP A 51 -10.04 -28.56 -5.01
C TRP A 51 -9.33 -27.51 -5.89
N SER A 52 -9.48 -26.22 -5.59
CA SER A 52 -8.81 -25.12 -6.28
C SER A 52 -7.54 -24.72 -5.55
N TRP A 53 -6.39 -24.75 -6.24
CA TRP A 53 -5.06 -24.59 -5.62
C TRP A 53 -4.15 -23.67 -6.42
N VAL A 54 -4.66 -23.03 -7.47
CA VAL A 54 -3.95 -21.98 -8.18
C VAL A 54 -4.90 -20.82 -8.46
N GLY A 55 -4.39 -19.60 -8.37
CA GLY A 55 -5.13 -18.41 -8.73
C GLY A 55 -4.31 -17.50 -9.62
N PHE A 56 -4.94 -16.85 -10.58
CA PHE A 56 -4.26 -15.97 -11.54
C PHE A 56 -4.95 -14.62 -11.62
N TYR A 57 -4.14 -13.56 -11.68
CA TYR A 57 -4.60 -12.21 -12.00
C TYR A 57 -4.79 -12.06 -13.50
N LYS A 58 -6.05 -12.21 -13.93
CA LYS A 58 -6.52 -12.04 -15.30
C LYS A 58 -6.99 -10.59 -15.54
N LEU A 59 -7.35 -10.29 -16.79
CA LEU A 59 -7.79 -8.95 -17.21
C LEU A 59 -8.94 -8.36 -16.38
N HIS A 60 -9.85 -9.20 -15.87
CA HIS A 60 -11.05 -8.77 -15.14
C HIS A 60 -10.98 -9.03 -13.63
N GLY A 61 -9.80 -9.34 -13.09
CA GLY A 61 -9.60 -9.66 -11.68
C GLY A 61 -8.95 -11.02 -11.48
N LEU A 62 -9.09 -11.58 -10.29
CA LEU A 62 -8.52 -12.88 -9.96
C LEU A 62 -9.48 -14.02 -10.32
N ALA A 63 -8.93 -15.10 -10.83
CA ALA A 63 -9.65 -16.33 -11.13
C ALA A 63 -8.95 -17.51 -10.45
N CYS A 64 -9.74 -18.35 -9.78
CA CYS A 64 -9.31 -19.58 -9.13
C CYS A 64 -9.49 -20.78 -10.07
N TYR A 65 -8.50 -21.66 -10.07
CA TYR A 65 -8.52 -22.88 -10.86
C TYR A 65 -8.02 -24.08 -10.04
N GLY A 66 -8.35 -25.28 -10.51
CA GLY A 66 -7.93 -26.52 -9.89
C GLY A 66 -8.26 -27.74 -10.74
N GLY A 67 -8.45 -28.86 -10.05
CA GLY A 67 -8.71 -30.16 -10.69
C GLY A 67 -7.41 -30.78 -11.21
N TYR A 68 -7.48 -32.03 -11.66
CA TYR A 68 -6.29 -32.86 -11.92
C TYR A 68 -5.22 -32.22 -12.82
N ASN A 69 -5.63 -31.35 -13.76
CA ASN A 69 -4.73 -30.64 -14.67
C ASN A 69 -4.54 -29.14 -14.34
N GLY A 70 -5.24 -28.60 -13.34
CA GLY A 70 -5.18 -27.18 -12.98
C GLY A 70 -5.99 -26.23 -13.88
N ASP A 71 -6.76 -26.76 -14.83
CA ASP A 71 -7.47 -25.96 -15.85
C ASP A 71 -8.95 -25.74 -15.54
N GLN A 72 -9.50 -26.38 -14.49
CA GLN A 72 -10.91 -26.26 -14.17
C GLN A 72 -11.16 -24.96 -13.41
N TYR A 73 -11.96 -24.07 -13.99
CA TYR A 73 -12.36 -22.81 -13.36
C TYR A 73 -13.25 -23.07 -12.15
N ALA A 74 -12.86 -22.53 -10.99
CA ALA A 74 -13.58 -22.66 -9.74
C ALA A 74 -14.38 -21.41 -9.38
N GLY A 75 -13.94 -20.23 -9.81
CA GLY A 75 -14.63 -18.96 -9.54
C GLY A 75 -13.74 -17.73 -9.65
N GLY A 76 -14.36 -16.57 -9.70
CA GLY A 76 -13.69 -15.27 -9.66
C GLY A 76 -13.63 -14.72 -8.24
N ILE A 77 -12.55 -14.02 -7.90
CA ILE A 77 -12.36 -13.42 -6.58
C ILE A 77 -11.83 -11.99 -6.69
N TYR A 78 -12.02 -11.24 -5.62
CA TYR A 78 -11.54 -9.86 -5.50
C TYR A 78 -10.08 -9.83 -5.02
N PRO A 79 -9.18 -9.11 -5.72
CA PRO A 79 -7.79 -8.91 -5.30
C PRO A 79 -7.64 -8.47 -3.84
N GLU A 80 -8.52 -7.59 -3.37
CA GLU A 80 -8.49 -7.01 -2.03
C GLU A 80 -8.70 -8.06 -0.94
N ALA A 81 -9.59 -9.03 -1.19
CA ALA A 81 -9.85 -10.12 -0.26
C ALA A 81 -8.64 -11.05 -0.11
N VAL A 82 -7.89 -11.27 -1.19
CA VAL A 82 -6.64 -12.05 -1.15
C VAL A 82 -5.54 -11.30 -0.42
N CYS A 83 -5.40 -10.00 -0.64
CA CYS A 83 -4.46 -9.19 0.13
C CYS A 83 -4.79 -9.17 1.62
N ALA A 84 -6.07 -9.02 1.99
CA ALA A 84 -6.51 -9.06 3.38
C ALA A 84 -6.28 -10.42 4.04
N PHE A 85 -6.37 -11.51 3.28
CA PHE A 85 -6.07 -12.86 3.77
C PHE A 85 -4.57 -13.05 4.07
N HIS A 86 -3.68 -12.61 3.18
CA HIS A 86 -2.23 -12.78 3.35
C HIS A 86 -1.61 -11.73 4.30
N TYR A 87 -2.21 -10.54 4.39
CA TYR A 87 -1.68 -9.42 5.17
C TYR A 87 -2.76 -8.79 6.06
N PRO A 88 -3.36 -9.54 7.02
CA PRO A 88 -4.53 -9.11 7.76
C PRO A 88 -4.29 -7.91 8.70
N THR A 89 -3.04 -7.63 9.04
CA THR A 89 -2.64 -6.55 9.95
C THR A 89 -2.17 -5.28 9.24
N ARG A 90 -2.14 -5.28 7.91
CA ARG A 90 -1.63 -4.18 7.09
C ARG A 90 -2.77 -3.47 6.39
N VAL A 91 -2.66 -2.16 6.22
CA VAL A 91 -3.66 -1.40 5.46
C VAL A 91 -3.33 -1.51 3.97
N LEU A 92 -4.28 -2.02 3.20
CA LEU A 92 -4.19 -2.08 1.75
C LEU A 92 -4.40 -0.69 1.15
N VAL A 93 -3.42 -0.24 0.36
CA VAL A 93 -3.49 1.00 -0.40
C VAL A 93 -4.10 0.75 -1.77
N THR A 94 -3.60 -0.29 -2.47
CA THR A 94 -4.10 -0.68 -3.79
C THR A 94 -3.61 -2.08 -4.17
N THR A 95 -4.23 -2.66 -5.19
CA THR A 95 -3.83 -3.93 -5.80
C THR A 95 -3.39 -3.72 -7.23
N LEU A 96 -2.32 -4.39 -7.64
CA LEU A 96 -1.78 -4.31 -9.00
C LEU A 96 -1.57 -5.72 -9.55
N ARG A 97 -1.60 -5.86 -10.87
CA ARG A 97 -1.20 -7.10 -11.56
C ARG A 97 0.32 -7.15 -11.66
N GLY A 98 0.91 -8.21 -11.12
CA GLY A 98 2.33 -8.48 -11.20
C GLY A 98 2.73 -9.39 -12.39
N PRO A 99 4.03 -9.70 -12.53
CA PRO A 99 4.51 -10.63 -13.53
C PRO A 99 3.91 -12.03 -13.31
N SER A 100 3.83 -12.82 -14.39
CA SER A 100 3.29 -14.19 -14.35
C SER A 100 1.91 -14.29 -13.70
N GLU A 101 1.07 -13.28 -13.90
CA GLU A 101 -0.30 -13.21 -13.37
C GLU A 101 -0.37 -13.25 -11.83
N SER A 102 0.69 -12.79 -11.15
CA SER A 102 0.69 -12.58 -9.70
C SER A 102 -0.14 -11.36 -9.30
N LEU A 103 -0.47 -11.29 -8.01
CA LEU A 103 -1.08 -10.14 -7.36
C LEU A 103 -0.01 -9.36 -6.61
N ILE A 104 0.03 -8.05 -6.76
CA ILE A 104 0.84 -7.16 -5.92
C ILE A 104 -0.11 -6.44 -4.97
N CYS A 105 0.09 -6.63 -3.68
CA CYS A 105 -0.58 -5.88 -2.62
C CYS A 105 0.32 -4.72 -2.22
N ARG A 106 -0.08 -3.48 -2.53
CA ARG A 106 0.61 -2.29 -2.02
C ARG A 106 0.04 -1.95 -0.65
N LEU A 107 0.87 -2.05 0.37
CA LEU A 107 0.47 -1.96 1.77
C LEU A 107 1.16 -0.78 2.45
N THR A 108 0.56 -0.24 3.51
CA THR A 108 1.29 0.66 4.43
C THR A 108 2.36 -0.12 5.20
N VAL A 109 3.49 0.53 5.48
CA VAL A 109 4.58 0.00 6.31
C VAL A 109 4.27 0.16 7.79
#